data_AF-A0AAU3G5P2-F1
#
_entry.id   AF-A0AAU3G5P2-F1
#
_cell.length_a   1.000
_cell.length_b   1.000
_cell.length_c   1.000
_cell.angle_alpha   90.00
_cell.angle_beta   90.00
_cell.angle_gamma   90.00
#
_symmetry.space_group_name_H-M   'P 1'
#
loop_
_entity.id
_entity.type
_entity.pdbx_description
1 polymer ?
#
loop_
_entity_poly.entity_id
_entity_poly.type
_entity_poly.pdbx_seq_one_letter_code
_entity_poly.pdbx_strand_id
1 'polypeptide(L)'
;MTVPITRHLKFGVTLEETLDTKIVVWGADPLDAPIRSGVTGRTLAELFEEVEAVKHFVLDLPGDVPISVEYVYEISGVPQELLASYQEERAHLRRTASDMAARLRQAGLTEDDSAALLGLSDMRISDLQRS
;
A
#
# COMPACT_ATOMS: atom_id res chain seq x y z
N MET A 1 -29.16 8.16 -2.96
CA MET A 1 -27.70 8.16 -2.87
C MET A 1 -27.29 7.05 -1.92
N THR A 2 -26.86 5.91 -2.46
CA THR A 2 -26.34 4.80 -1.66
C THR A 2 -24.88 5.11 -1.36
N VAL A 3 -24.51 5.23 -0.09
CA VAL A 3 -23.10 5.38 0.30
C VAL A 3 -22.38 4.09 -0.14
N PRO A 4 -21.33 4.15 -0.97
CA PRO A 4 -20.60 2.94 -1.35
C PRO A 4 -19.99 2.34 -0.08
N ILE A 5 -20.32 1.07 0.18
CA ILE A 5 -19.73 0.33 1.29
C ILE A 5 -18.30 0.00 0.91
N THR A 6 -17.33 0.70 1.51
CA THR A 6 -15.92 0.35 1.38
C THR A 6 -15.69 -1.04 1.97
N ARG A 7 -15.11 -1.95 1.18
CA ARG A 7 -14.71 -3.27 1.66
C ARG A 7 -13.33 -3.18 2.29
N HIS A 8 -13.13 -3.98 3.33
CA HIS A 8 -11.86 -4.05 4.05
C HIS A 8 -11.19 -5.39 3.75
N LEU A 9 -9.89 -5.36 3.52
CA LEU A 9 -9.06 -6.53 3.26
C LEU A 9 -7.77 -6.40 4.07
N LYS A 10 -7.42 -7.46 4.81
CA LYS A 10 -6.21 -7.51 5.62
C LYS A 10 -5.18 -8.43 4.99
N PHE A 11 -3.94 -7.98 4.92
CA PHE A 11 -2.79 -8.80 4.55
C PHE A 11 -1.82 -8.93 5.73
N GLY A 12 -1.41 -10.16 6.02
CA GLY A 12 -0.24 -10.44 6.85
C GLY A 12 1.01 -10.26 6.01
N VAL A 13 1.94 -9.41 6.47
CA VAL A 13 3.16 -9.08 5.76
C VAL A 13 4.36 -9.66 6.49
N THR A 14 5.10 -10.51 5.80
CA THR A 14 6.31 -11.18 6.32
C THR A 14 7.54 -10.77 5.52
N LEU A 15 8.71 -10.98 6.13
CA LEU A 15 10.01 -10.87 5.47
C LEU A 15 10.66 -12.24 5.52
N GLU A 16 10.85 -12.86 4.37
CA GLU A 16 11.27 -14.25 4.26
C GLU A 16 12.47 -14.41 3.32
N GLU A 17 13.30 -15.40 3.60
CA GLU A 17 14.41 -15.77 2.71
C GLU A 17 13.99 -16.94 1.82
N THR A 18 14.00 -16.71 0.51
CA THR A 18 13.72 -17.74 -0.48
C THR A 18 14.68 -18.93 -0.34
N LEU A 19 14.13 -20.14 -0.34
CA LEU A 19 14.90 -21.36 -0.09
C LEU A 19 16.00 -21.61 -1.14
N ASP A 20 15.66 -21.37 -2.41
CA ASP A 20 16.51 -21.71 -3.55
C ASP A 20 17.57 -20.66 -3.83
N THR A 21 17.18 -19.38 -3.81
CA THR A 21 18.05 -18.27 -4.20
C THR A 21 18.69 -17.53 -3.03
N LYS A 22 18.27 -17.81 -1.79
CA LYS A 22 18.74 -17.11 -0.59
C LYS A 22 18.53 -15.58 -0.65
N ILE A 23 17.54 -15.17 -1.44
CA ILE A 23 17.13 -13.77 -1.58
C ILE A 23 16.06 -13.50 -0.54
N VAL A 24 16.21 -12.39 0.17
CA VAL A 24 15.19 -11.87 1.08
C VAL A 24 14.10 -11.17 0.27
N VAL A 25 12.85 -11.59 0.49
CA VAL A 25 11.66 -11.07 -0.16
C VAL A 25 10.60 -10.73 0.86
N TRP A 26 9.77 -9.74 0.53
CA TRP A 26 8.55 -9.46 1.27
C TRP A 26 7.43 -10.35 0.74
N GLY A 27 6.65 -10.93 1.66
CA GLY A 27 5.41 -11.65 1.35
C GLY A 27 4.20 -10.92 1.92
N ALA A 28 3.06 -11.02 1.25
CA ALA A 28 1.77 -10.56 1.74
C ALA A 28 0.70 -11.60 1.46
N ASP A 29 0.15 -12.20 2.51
CA ASP A 29 -0.96 -13.17 2.41
C ASP A 29 -2.26 -12.58 2.96
N PRO A 30 -3.39 -12.71 2.25
CA PRO A 30 -4.66 -12.20 2.73
C PRO A 30 -5.19 -13.05 3.90
N LEU A 31 -5.59 -12.38 4.99
CA LEU A 31 -6.02 -13.03 6.24
C LEU A 31 -7.51 -13.35 6.25
N ASP A 32 -8.32 -12.49 5.63
CA ASP A 32 -9.77 -12.47 5.71
C ASP A 32 -10.45 -12.47 4.33
N ALA A 33 -9.90 -13.26 3.38
CA ALA A 33 -10.40 -13.35 2.01
C ALA A 33 -10.78 -14.78 1.56
N PRO A 34 -11.70 -14.91 0.57
CA PRO A 34 -12.02 -16.18 -0.08
C PRO A 34 -10.80 -16.81 -0.76
N ILE A 35 -9.97 -16.01 -1.42
CA ILE A 35 -8.75 -16.46 -2.09
C ILE A 35 -7.57 -16.16 -1.16
N ARG A 36 -6.81 -17.19 -0.80
CA ARG A 36 -5.66 -17.11 0.12
C ARG A 36 -4.29 -17.11 -0.57
N SER A 37 -4.26 -16.78 -1.85
CA SER A 37 -3.00 -16.65 -2.57
C SER A 37 -2.39 -15.29 -2.24
N GLY A 38 -1.26 -15.29 -1.58
CA GLY A 38 -0.47 -14.08 -1.37
C GLY A 38 0.29 -13.63 -2.61
N VAL A 39 0.97 -12.50 -2.45
CA VAL A 39 1.89 -11.91 -3.42
C VAL A 39 3.25 -11.67 -2.76
N THR A 40 4.28 -11.48 -3.58
CA THR A 40 5.65 -11.24 -3.10
C THR A 40 6.28 -10.07 -3.83
N GLY A 41 7.18 -9.35 -3.17
CA GLY A 41 7.96 -8.25 -3.76
C GLY A 41 9.38 -8.20 -3.18
N ARG A 42 10.33 -7.64 -3.92
CA ARG A 42 11.71 -7.45 -3.41
C ARG A 42 11.81 -6.24 -2.50
N THR A 43 10.88 -5.29 -2.64
CA THR A 43 10.73 -4.14 -1.76
C THR A 43 9.29 -4.06 -1.26
N LEU A 44 9.07 -3.31 -0.18
CA LEU A 44 7.70 -3.01 0.29
C LEU A 44 6.89 -2.23 -0.74
N ALA A 45 7.52 -1.38 -1.56
CA ALA A 45 6.83 -0.63 -2.60
C ALA A 45 6.26 -1.57 -3.67
N GLU A 46 7.11 -2.46 -4.19
CA GLU A 46 6.68 -3.51 -5.13
C GLU A 46 5.56 -4.37 -4.53
N LEU A 47 5.71 -4.80 -3.27
CA LEU A 47 4.67 -5.58 -2.60
C LEU A 47 3.33 -4.86 -2.54
N PHE A 48 3.32 -3.55 -2.25
CA PHE A 48 2.09 -2.77 -2.21
C PHE A 48 1.45 -2.62 -3.58
N GLU A 49 2.24 -2.49 -4.64
CA GLU A 49 1.73 -2.46 -6.02
C GLU A 49 1.08 -3.78 -6.40
N GLU A 50 1.72 -4.91 -6.08
CA GLU A 50 1.16 -6.24 -6.31
C GLU A 50 -0.16 -6.44 -5.53
N VAL A 51 -0.21 -6.01 -4.26
CA VAL A 51 -1.44 -6.08 -3.46
C VAL A 51 -2.56 -5.23 -4.05
N GLU A 52 -2.26 -4.02 -4.51
CA GLU A 52 -3.23 -3.15 -5.17
C GLU A 52 -3.74 -3.75 -6.49
N ALA A 53 -2.89 -4.48 -7.23
CA ALA A 53 -3.27 -5.16 -8.46
C ALA A 53 -4.20 -6.37 -8.22
N VAL A 54 -4.05 -7.08 -7.10
CA VAL A 54 -4.80 -8.33 -6.83
C VAL A 54 -5.99 -8.16 -5.88
N LYS A 55 -6.12 -7.06 -5.13
CA LYS A 55 -7.13 -6.91 -4.04
C LYS A 55 -8.57 -7.19 -4.47
N HIS A 56 -8.95 -6.79 -5.69
CA HIS A 56 -10.29 -7.03 -6.24
C HIS A 56 -10.52 -8.49 -6.59
N PHE A 57 -9.50 -9.12 -7.19
CA PHE A 57 -9.52 -10.54 -7.48
C PHE A 57 -9.61 -11.36 -6.19
N VAL A 58 -8.80 -11.01 -5.18
CA VAL A 58 -8.76 -11.70 -3.88
C VAL A 58 -10.13 -11.71 -3.18
N LEU A 59 -10.92 -10.65 -3.33
CA LEU A 59 -12.27 -10.54 -2.78
C LEU A 59 -13.39 -10.99 -3.74
N ASP A 60 -13.07 -11.41 -4.96
CA ASP A 60 -14.05 -11.69 -6.03
C ASP A 60 -15.01 -10.50 -6.28
N LEU A 61 -14.44 -9.30 -6.41
CA LEU A 61 -15.18 -8.05 -6.59
C LEU A 61 -14.84 -7.35 -7.92
N PRO A 62 -15.81 -6.63 -8.52
CA PRO A 62 -15.55 -5.73 -9.63
C PRO A 62 -14.56 -4.60 -9.27
N GLY A 63 -13.76 -4.16 -10.25
CA GLY A 63 -12.69 -3.16 -10.06
C GLY A 63 -13.14 -1.76 -9.63
N ASP A 64 -14.43 -1.43 -9.79
CA ASP A 64 -15.02 -0.16 -9.37
C ASP A 64 -15.44 -0.15 -7.89
N VAL A 65 -15.42 -1.31 -7.21
CA VAL A 65 -15.73 -1.40 -5.79
C VAL A 65 -14.57 -0.85 -4.96
N PRO A 66 -14.78 0.15 -4.09
CA PRO A 66 -13.72 0.67 -3.24
C PRO A 66 -13.30 -0.38 -2.19
N ILE A 67 -12.00 -0.69 -2.17
CA ILE A 67 -11.37 -1.59 -1.20
C ILE A 67 -10.29 -0.83 -0.43
N SER A 68 -10.38 -0.85 0.89
CA SER A 68 -9.35 -0.41 1.82
C SER A 68 -8.51 -1.59 2.25
N VAL A 69 -7.19 -1.49 2.07
CA VAL A 69 -6.23 -2.52 2.49
C VAL A 69 -5.58 -2.13 3.81
N GLU A 70 -5.52 -3.07 4.74
CA GLU A 70 -4.78 -2.99 6.00
C GLU A 70 -3.65 -4.02 5.98
N TYR A 71 -2.47 -3.64 6.47
CA TYR A 71 -1.30 -4.51 6.52
C TYR A 71 -0.98 -4.81 7.99
N VAL A 72 -0.73 -6.08 8.31
CA VAL A 72 -0.31 -6.54 9.64
C VAL A 72 1.09 -7.09 9.49
N TYR A 73 2.09 -6.45 10.09
CA TYR A 73 3.49 -6.87 9.92
C TYR A 73 3.88 -7.94 10.94
N GLU A 74 4.46 -9.04 10.45
CA GLU A 74 5.04 -10.10 11.26
C GLU A 74 6.50 -10.27 10.87
N ILE A 75 7.37 -9.40 11.41
CA ILE A 75 8.80 -9.38 11.10
C ILE A 75 9.57 -9.99 12.28
N SER A 76 10.23 -11.10 12.03
CA SER A 76 11.05 -11.79 13.04
C SER A 76 12.13 -10.87 13.61
N GLY A 77 12.21 -10.80 14.95
CA GLY A 77 13.18 -9.96 15.65
C GLY A 77 12.79 -8.49 15.81
N VAL A 78 11.65 -8.06 15.27
CA VAL A 78 11.12 -6.71 15.46
C VAL A 78 9.93 -6.75 16.43
N PRO A 79 9.96 -5.97 17.54
CA PRO A 79 8.82 -5.91 18.45
C PRO A 79 7.55 -5.38 17.78
N GLN A 80 6.41 -6.03 18.05
CA GLN A 80 5.11 -5.65 17.48
C GLN A 80 4.67 -4.22 17.86
N GLU A 81 5.01 -3.76 19.06
CA GLU A 81 4.73 -2.39 19.51
C GLU A 81 5.42 -1.34 18.62
N LEU A 82 6.65 -1.62 18.18
CA LEU A 82 7.40 -0.72 17.30
C LEU A 82 6.79 -0.70 15.89
N LEU A 83 6.34 -1.85 15.40
CA LEU A 83 5.64 -1.95 14.11
C LEU A 83 4.31 -1.21 14.15
N ALA A 84 3.56 -1.30 15.25
CA ALA A 84 2.32 -0.56 15.45
C ALA A 84 2.55 0.96 15.47
N SER A 85 3.54 1.44 16.23
CA SER A 85 3.89 2.87 16.23
C SER A 85 4.30 3.38 14.84
N TYR A 86 5.09 2.60 14.10
CA TYR A 86 5.45 2.92 12.72
C TYR A 86 4.22 3.00 11.80
N GLN A 87 3.27 2.07 11.93
CA GLN A 87 2.04 2.09 11.16
C GLN A 87 1.18 3.33 11.44
N GLU A 88 1.05 3.71 12.72
CA GLU A 88 0.32 4.90 13.13
C GLU A 88 0.93 6.17 12.55
N GLU A 89 2.26 6.30 12.62
CA GLU A 89 2.99 7.44 12.09
C GLU A 89 2.88 7.50 10.55
N ARG A 90 3.01 6.36 9.87
CA ARG A 90 2.81 6.29 8.42
C ARG A 90 1.38 6.65 8.02
N ALA A 91 0.36 6.21 8.77
CA ALA A 91 -1.03 6.57 8.54
C ALA A 91 -1.28 8.06 8.78
N HIS A 92 -0.64 8.65 9.78
CA HIS A 92 -0.66 10.09 10.02
C HIS A 92 -0.04 10.87 8.85
N LEU A 93 1.18 10.50 8.44
CA LEU A 93 1.87 11.14 7.30
C LEU A 93 1.04 11.04 6.01
N ARG A 94 0.42 9.88 5.74
CA ARG A 94 -0.44 9.70 4.55
C ARG A 94 -1.68 10.60 4.59
N ARG A 95 -2.33 10.74 5.74
CA ARG A 95 -3.47 11.67 5.92
C ARG A 95 -3.03 13.11 5.68
N THR A 96 -1.93 13.52 6.30
CA THR A 96 -1.38 14.87 6.15
C THR A 96 -0.99 15.17 4.69
N ALA A 97 -0.37 14.22 3.99
CA ALA A 97 -0.03 14.37 2.57
C ALA A 97 -1.28 14.49 1.69
N SER A 98 -2.31 13.68 1.95
CA SER A 98 -3.59 13.75 1.24
C SER A 98 -4.29 15.09 1.44
N ASP A 99 -4.36 15.57 2.68
CA ASP A 99 -4.96 16.87 3.00
C ASP A 99 -4.20 18.02 2.33
N MET A 100 -2.87 17.94 2.33
CA MET A 100 -2.03 18.93 1.65
C MET A 100 -2.27 18.89 0.14
N ALA A 101 -2.28 17.71 -0.50
CA ALA A 101 -2.56 17.57 -1.92
C ALA A 101 -3.97 18.09 -2.30
N ALA A 102 -4.96 17.92 -1.42
CA ALA A 102 -6.29 18.50 -1.62
C ALA A 102 -6.26 20.04 -1.57
N ARG A 103 -5.54 20.62 -0.60
CA ARG A 103 -5.38 22.08 -0.48
C ARG A 103 -4.59 22.69 -1.64
N LEU A 104 -3.54 22.02 -2.11
CA LEU A 104 -2.75 22.47 -3.26
C LEU A 104 -3.59 22.47 -4.55
N ARG A 105 -4.41 21.43 -4.77
CA ARG A 105 -5.39 21.40 -5.87
C ARG A 105 -6.43 22.53 -5.76
N GLN A 106 -6.94 22.80 -4.55
CA GLN A 106 -7.86 23.94 -4.33
C GLN A 106 -7.20 25.29 -4.58
N ALA A 107 -5.89 25.40 -4.35
CA ALA A 107 -5.10 26.58 -4.66
C ALA A 107 -4.74 26.70 -6.16
N GLY A 108 -5.15 25.74 -6.99
CA GLY A 108 -4.93 25.75 -8.44
C GLY A 108 -3.55 25.28 -8.89
N LEU A 109 -2.78 24.63 -8.02
CA LEU A 109 -1.49 24.04 -8.41
C LEU A 109 -1.70 22.79 -9.25
N THR A 110 -0.78 22.58 -10.19
CA THR A 110 -0.72 21.34 -10.97
C THR A 110 -0.28 20.17 -10.09
N GLU A 111 -0.53 18.94 -10.54
CA GLU A 111 -0.09 17.74 -9.83
C GLU A 111 1.44 17.67 -9.73
N ASP A 112 2.15 18.12 -10.75
CA ASP A 112 3.62 18.17 -10.80
C ASP A 112 4.18 19.18 -9.77
N ASP A 113 3.63 20.38 -9.71
CA ASP A 113 4.03 21.39 -8.71
C ASP A 113 3.72 20.93 -7.29
N SER A 114 2.60 20.22 -7.12
CA SER A 114 2.21 19.64 -5.83
C SER A 114 3.17 18.53 -5.40
N ALA A 115 3.60 17.68 -6.35
CA ALA A 115 4.61 16.64 -6.10
C ALA A 115 5.97 17.26 -5.76
N ALA A 116 6.35 18.39 -6.36
CA ALA A 116 7.58 19.12 -6.04
C ALA A 116 7.56 19.69 -4.63
N LEU A 117 6.46 20.35 -4.25
CA LEU A 117 6.30 20.93 -2.91
C LEU A 117 6.26 19.89 -1.79
N LEU A 118 5.70 18.71 -2.07
CA LEU A 118 5.63 17.61 -1.10
C LEU A 118 6.94 16.81 -1.00
N GLY A 119 7.98 17.18 -1.75
CA GLY A 119 9.23 16.41 -1.81
C GLY A 119 9.04 15.00 -2.38
N LEU A 120 7.95 14.79 -3.14
CA LEU A 120 7.63 13.51 -3.79
C LEU A 120 8.28 13.38 -5.18
N SER A 121 8.87 14.47 -5.69
CA SER A 121 9.37 14.59 -7.07
C SER A 121 10.61 13.76 -7.39
N ASP A 122 11.44 13.44 -6.41
CA ASP A 122 12.66 12.66 -6.67
C ASP A 122 12.44 11.15 -6.63
N MET A 123 11.20 10.67 -6.41
CA MET A 123 10.92 9.24 -6.27
C MET A 123 10.04 8.62 -7.36
N ARG A 124 9.52 9.37 -8.36
CA ARG A 124 8.41 8.86 -9.21
C ARG A 124 8.31 9.31 -10.68
N ILE A 125 9.37 9.83 -11.32
CA ILE A 125 9.28 10.12 -12.77
C ILE A 125 9.34 8.82 -13.62
N SER A 126 9.92 7.75 -13.09
CA SER A 126 10.04 6.46 -13.80
C SER A 126 8.72 5.67 -13.88
N ASP A 127 7.81 5.84 -12.93
CA ASP A 127 6.61 4.99 -12.80
C ASP A 127 5.40 5.51 -13.60
N LEU A 128 5.44 6.78 -14.04
CA LEU A 128 4.37 7.38 -14.85
C LEU A 128 4.60 7.30 -16.36
N GLN A 129 5.75 6.76 -16.81
CA GLN A 129 6.03 6.56 -18.24
C GLN A 129 5.80 5.12 -18.73
N ARG A 130 5.32 4.22 -17.87
CA ARG A 130 4.87 2.86 -18.24
C ARG A 130 3.46 2.58 -17.71
N SER A 131 2.47 3.23 -18.29
CA SER A 131 1.07 2.78 -18.30
C SER A 131 0.52 3.02 -19.70
#